data_AF-A0A5Z8QZ00-F1
#
_entry.id   AF-A0A5Z8QZ00-F1
#
_cell.length_a   1.000
_cell.length_b   1.000
_cell.length_c   1.000
_cell.angle_alpha   90.00
_cell.angle_beta   90.00
_cell.angle_gamma   90.00
#
_symmetry.space_group_name_H-M   'P 1'
#
loop_
_entity.id
_entity.type
_entity.pdbx_description
1 polymer ?
#
loop_
_entity_poly.entity_id
_entity_poly.type
_entity_poly.pdbx_seq_one_letter_code
_entity_poly.pdbx_strand_id
1 'polypeptide(L)' 'MNDSRLLPVGSSPLEVAAARACAEIERTPVNIRALWNPDTCPENLLPWLAWAFSVDRW' A
#
# COMPACT_ATOMS: atom_id res chain seq x y z
N MET A 1 -21.34 18.60 1.91
CA MET A 1 -21.20 17.29 2.58
C MET A 1 -21.00 16.26 1.50
N ASN A 2 -19.74 15.94 1.20
CA ASN A 2 -19.43 14.95 0.17
C ASN A 2 -19.64 13.57 0.80
N ASP A 3 -20.69 12.88 0.40
CA ASP A 3 -20.98 11.52 0.87
C ASP A 3 -19.85 10.62 0.37
N SER A 4 -18.97 10.17 1.26
CA SER A 4 -17.71 9.42 0.97
C SER A 4 -17.94 8.03 0.38
N ARG A 5 -19.15 7.77 -0.09
CA ARG A 5 -19.60 6.49 -0.62
C ARG A 5 -19.30 6.45 -2.12
N LEU A 6 -18.35 5.60 -2.50
CA LEU A 6 -17.95 5.39 -3.90
C LEU A 6 -19.08 4.80 -4.77
N LEU A 7 -20.07 4.13 -4.15
CA LEU A 7 -21.15 3.46 -4.85
C LEU A 7 -22.40 4.37 -4.98
N PRO A 8 -23.11 4.35 -6.12
CA PRO A 8 -24.32 5.13 -6.34
C PRO A 8 -25.47 4.70 -5.42
N VAL A 9 -26.43 5.59 -5.17
CA VAL A 9 -27.66 5.24 -4.47
C VAL A 9 -28.45 4.23 -5.30
N GLY A 10 -28.79 3.07 -4.73
CA GLY A 10 -29.45 1.95 -5.43
C GLY A 10 -28.61 0.70 -5.61
N SER A 11 -27.32 0.69 -5.22
CA SER A 11 -26.52 -0.55 -5.24
C SER A 11 -27.12 -1.62 -4.35
N SER A 12 -27.09 -2.86 -4.85
CA SER A 12 -27.55 -4.03 -4.13
C SER A 12 -26.71 -4.29 -2.86
N PRO A 13 -27.26 -5.02 -1.87
CA PRO A 13 -26.50 -5.39 -0.68
C PRO A 13 -25.18 -6.13 -1.00
N LEU A 14 -25.18 -6.96 -2.06
CA LEU A 14 -23.99 -7.69 -2.49
C LEU A 14 -22.91 -6.75 -3.02
N GLU A 15 -23.26 -5.76 -3.84
CA GLU A 15 -22.30 -4.78 -4.37
C GLU A 15 -21.68 -3.96 -3.25
N VAL A 16 -22.49 -3.55 -2.26
CA VAL A 16 -21.99 -2.83 -1.08
C VAL A 16 -21.05 -3.71 -0.24
N ALA A 17 -21.38 -4.99 -0.07
CA ALA A 17 -20.53 -5.93 0.64
C ALA A 17 -19.19 -6.17 -0.10
N ALA A 18 -19.23 -6.35 -1.42
CA ALA A 18 -18.05 -6.52 -2.25
C ALA A 18 -17.13 -5.29 -2.19
N ALA A 19 -17.68 -4.08 -2.33
CA ALA A 19 -16.90 -2.85 -2.23
C ALA A 19 -16.24 -2.68 -0.86
N ARG A 20 -16.93 -3.04 0.22
CA ARG A 20 -16.34 -3.05 1.57
C ARG A 20 -15.20 -4.05 1.67
N ALA A 21 -15.39 -5.28 1.18
CA ALA A 21 -14.34 -6.29 1.20
C ALA A 21 -13.09 -5.86 0.42
N CYS A 22 -13.27 -5.29 -0.78
CA CYS A 22 -12.14 -4.76 -1.57
C CYS A 22 -11.44 -3.58 -0.88
N ALA A 23 -12.21 -2.67 -0.26
CA ALA A 23 -11.62 -1.53 0.46
C ALA A 23 -10.75 -1.98 1.66
N GLU A 24 -11.12 -3.06 2.35
CA GLU A 24 -10.28 -3.61 3.42
C GLU A 24 -8.97 -4.22 2.88
N ILE A 25 -9.00 -4.83 1.69
CA ILE A 25 -7.78 -5.32 1.03
C ILE A 25 -6.85 -4.15 0.69
N GLU A 26 -7.39 -3.08 0.10
CA GLU A 26 -6.62 -1.88 -0.28
C GLU A 26 -6.02 -1.15 0.94
N ARG A 27 -6.65 -1.26 2.11
CA ARG A 27 -6.13 -0.69 3.37
C ARG A 27 -4.88 -1.38 3.89
N THR A 28 -4.48 -2.52 3.32
CA THR A 28 -3.23 -3.18 3.67
C THR A 28 -2.06 -2.20 3.46
N PRO A 29 -1.30 -1.86 4.50
CA PRO A 29 -0.23 -0.88 4.38
C PRO A 29 0.92 -1.45 3.55
N VAL A 30 1.06 -1.03 2.30
CA VAL A 30 2.21 -1.38 1.45
C VAL A 30 3.20 -0.22 1.46
N ASN A 31 4.20 -0.30 2.34
CA ASN A 31 5.16 0.79 2.55
C ASN A 31 6.35 0.75 1.56
N ILE A 32 6.06 0.80 0.27
CA ILE A 32 7.08 0.74 -0.80
C ILE A 32 8.07 1.91 -0.68
N ARG A 33 7.60 3.10 -0.27
CA ARG A 33 8.44 4.28 -0.12
C ARG A 33 9.50 4.09 0.97
N ALA A 34 9.15 3.44 2.08
CA ALA A 34 10.11 3.15 3.14
C ALA A 34 11.23 2.22 2.66
N LEU A 35 10.94 1.30 1.73
CA LEU A 35 11.95 0.41 1.15
C LEU A 35 12.98 1.13 0.27
N TRP A 36 12.64 2.30 -0.28
CA TRP A 36 13.52 3.10 -1.14
C TRP A 36 14.27 4.21 -0.38
N ASN A 37 14.12 4.29 0.94
CA ASN A 37 14.83 5.25 1.77
C ASN A 37 15.75 4.50 2.74
N PRO A 38 17.09 4.69 2.69
CA PRO A 38 18.04 3.97 3.53
C PRO A 38 17.81 4.19 5.04
N ASP A 39 17.28 5.35 5.45
CA ASP A 39 17.04 5.65 6.88
C ASP A 39 15.80 4.93 7.44
N THR A 40 14.86 4.54 6.58
CA THR A 40 13.58 3.92 6.98
C THR A 40 13.40 2.48 6.51
N CYS A 41 14.32 2.00 5.66
CA CYS A 41 14.27 0.64 5.12
C CYS A 41 14.64 -0.36 6.23
N PRO A 42 13.92 -1.49 6.38
CA PRO A 42 14.29 -2.54 7.32
C PRO A 42 15.73 -3.02 7.08
N GLU A 43 16.50 -3.21 8.15
CA GLU A 43 17.93 -3.53 8.08
C GLU A 43 18.22 -4.79 7.23
N ASN A 44 17.37 -5.81 7.35
CA ASN A 44 17.49 -7.05 6.59
C ASN A 44 17.26 -6.87 5.08
N LEU A 45 16.74 -5.72 4.64
CA LEU A 45 16.52 -5.38 3.23
C LEU A 45 17.53 -4.35 2.70
N LEU A 46 18.31 -3.70 3.57
CA LEU A 46 19.33 -2.72 3.17
C LEU A 46 20.35 -3.25 2.16
N PRO A 47 20.83 -4.50 2.22
CA PRO A 47 21.75 -5.01 1.20
C PRO A 47 21.16 -5.00 -0.22
N TRP A 48 19.84 -5.24 -0.35
CA TRP A 48 19.15 -5.17 -1.63
C TRP A 48 18.99 -3.74 -2.13
N LEU A 49 18.73 -2.80 -1.21
CA LEU A 49 18.68 -1.38 -1.55
C LEU A 49 20.06 -0.88 -1.99
N ALA A 50 21.12 -1.25 -1.27
CA ALA A 50 22.50 -0.92 -1.61
C ALA A 50 22.89 -1.48 -2.99
N TRP A 51 22.48 -2.71 -3.29
CA TRP A 51 22.65 -3.31 -4.62
C TRP A 51 21.94 -2.49 -5.72
N ALA A 52 20.70 -2.06 -5.50
CA ALA A 52 19.96 -1.24 -6.46
C ALA A 52 20.62 0.11 -6.75
N PHE A 53 21.35 0.68 -5.78
CA PHE A 53 22.13 1.90 -5.93
C PHE A 53 23.59 1.67 -6.37
N SER A 54 23.97 0.43 -6.69
CA SER A 54 25.34 0.07 -7.10
C SER A 54 26.40 0.46 -6.06
N VAL A 55 26.09 0.28 -4.77
CA VAL A 55 27.05 0.47 -3.68
C VAL A 55 28.02 -0.71 -3.68
N ASP A 56 29.26 -0.48 -4.06
CA ASP A 56 30.29 -1.53 -4.17
C ASP A 56 30.97 -1.88 -2.84
N ARG A 57 30.93 -0.97 -1.86
CA ARG A 57 31.54 -1.14 -0.54
C ARG A 57 30.62 -0.61 0.55
N TRP A 58 30.45 -1.40 1.60
CA TRP A 58 29.66 -1.11 2.79
C TRP A 58 30.39 -1.67 4.01
#